data_AF-A0A841EYM5-F1
#
_entry.id   AF-A0A841EYM5-F1
#
_cell.length_a   1.000
_cell.length_b   1.000
_cell.length_c   1.000
_cell.angle_alpha   90.00
_cell.angle_beta   90.00
_cell.angle_gamma   90.00
#
_symmetry.space_group_name_H-M   'P 1'
#
loop_
_entity.id
_entity.type
_entity.pdbx_description
1 polymer ?
#
loop_
_entity_poly.entity_id
_entity_poly.type
_entity_poly.pdbx_seq_one_letter_code
_entity_poly.pdbx_strand_id
1 'polypeptide(L)'
;MKKLVDSHYGMLWEVPMAQDLGFAYVQTICLAEFGHIGTIVKVLNYRSDKPRKEKVTTFFEQFDFLSTPILGINPPPQRGDHKWRKLDYFPLSQEDLSCPEFTSPLNYKDYTKPEDCQWYVFSDTSVGSQFEDMIFNYDDVKHLSMIIFTNLRYMRHRITLEWMKYLGLDYEKYQMEEERQYIYIEDQKYFVKCGVDYSKVDKSIRGRALRR
;
A
#
# COMPACT_ATOMS: atom_id res chain seq x y z
N MET A 1 6.03 1.48 31.23
CA MET A 1 4.73 1.83 30.60
C MET A 1 5.07 2.52 29.27
N LYS A 2 4.99 1.82 28.13
CA LYS A 2 5.28 2.45 26.82
C LYS A 2 4.18 3.48 26.54
N LYS A 3 4.57 4.74 26.39
CA LYS A 3 3.71 5.84 25.94
C LYS A 3 3.06 5.40 24.61
N LEU A 4 1.76 5.56 24.44
CA LEU A 4 1.14 5.42 23.12
C LEU A 4 1.65 6.58 22.27
N VAL A 5 2.60 6.32 21.38
CA VAL A 5 3.31 7.37 20.60
C VAL A 5 2.54 7.78 19.33
N ASP A 6 1.68 6.93 18.76
CA ASP A 6 0.69 7.34 17.76
C ASP A 6 -0.46 6.33 17.72
N SER A 7 -1.71 6.80 17.60
CA SER A 7 -2.92 5.97 17.64
C SER A 7 -3.13 5.05 16.43
N HIS A 8 -2.20 5.07 15.47
CA HIS A 8 -2.27 4.31 14.22
C HIS A 8 -1.12 3.31 14.04
N TYR A 9 -0.13 3.31 14.93
CA TYR A 9 1.03 2.41 14.81
C TYR A 9 0.65 0.96 15.13
N GLY A 10 0.75 0.07 14.14
CA GLY A 10 0.35 -1.33 14.26
C GLY A 10 -1.18 -1.54 14.33
N MET A 11 -1.99 -0.55 13.95
CA MET A 11 -3.45 -0.66 14.00
C MET A 11 -3.98 -1.45 12.80
N LEU A 12 -4.89 -2.39 13.07
CA LEU A 12 -5.66 -3.13 12.09
C LEU A 12 -6.99 -2.42 11.81
N TRP A 13 -7.28 -2.23 10.53
CA TRP A 13 -8.45 -1.55 10.04
C TRP A 13 -9.24 -2.46 9.11
N GLU A 14 -10.56 -2.35 9.20
CA GLU A 14 -11.47 -2.80 8.16
C GLU A 14 -11.82 -1.62 7.25
N VAL A 15 -11.67 -1.83 5.95
CA VAL A 15 -11.85 -0.82 4.90
C VAL A 15 -12.97 -1.28 3.96
N PRO A 16 -14.09 -0.53 3.85
CA PRO A 16 -15.10 -0.83 2.85
C PRO A 16 -14.53 -0.57 1.45
N MET A 17 -14.64 -1.56 0.58
CA MET A 17 -14.23 -1.45 -0.82
C MET A 17 -15.37 -0.88 -1.68
N ALA A 18 -15.02 -0.35 -2.84
CA ALA A 18 -16.00 0.06 -3.84
C ALA A 18 -16.52 -1.15 -4.64
N GLN A 19 -17.54 -0.92 -5.49
CA GLN A 19 -18.12 -1.92 -6.40
C GLN A 19 -18.59 -3.19 -5.69
N ASP A 20 -19.15 -3.06 -4.49
CA ASP A 20 -19.69 -4.16 -3.68
C ASP A 20 -18.72 -5.35 -3.47
N LEU A 21 -17.40 -5.11 -3.51
CA LEU A 21 -16.38 -6.15 -3.27
C LEU A 21 -16.25 -6.55 -1.79
N GLY A 22 -17.03 -5.90 -0.91
CA GLY A 22 -17.05 -6.14 0.53
C GLY A 22 -16.01 -5.30 1.28
N PHE A 23 -15.25 -5.96 2.15
CA PHE A 23 -14.34 -5.33 3.10
C PHE A 23 -12.94 -5.93 2.97
N ALA A 24 -11.96 -5.05 2.82
CA ALA A 24 -10.54 -5.37 2.92
C ALA A 24 -10.03 -5.07 4.32
N TYR A 25 -8.86 -5.61 4.66
CA TYR A 25 -8.24 -5.43 5.96
C TYR A 25 -6.82 -4.92 5.77
N VAL A 26 -6.46 -3.87 6.50
CA VAL A 26 -5.14 -3.25 6.37
C VAL A 26 -4.50 -3.00 7.72
N GLN A 27 -3.19 -3.20 7.81
CA GLN A 27 -2.39 -2.76 8.94
C GLN A 27 -1.75 -1.41 8.60
N THR A 28 -1.78 -0.46 9.53
CA THR A 28 -1.09 0.83 9.40
C THR A 28 0.15 0.90 10.26
N ILE A 29 1.22 1.48 9.74
CA ILE A 29 2.46 1.77 10.47
C ILE A 29 2.77 3.25 10.29
N CYS A 30 2.68 4.02 11.38
CA CYS A 30 3.05 5.44 11.34
C CYS A 30 4.57 5.56 11.16
N LEU A 31 4.99 6.35 10.17
CA LEU A 31 6.39 6.54 9.86
C LEU A 31 7.11 7.53 10.78
N ALA A 32 6.37 8.22 11.67
CA ALA A 32 6.95 9.14 12.65
C ALA A 32 7.94 8.44 13.59
N GLU A 33 7.75 7.15 13.87
CA GLU A 33 8.68 6.32 14.65
C GLU A 33 10.06 6.18 13.98
N PHE A 34 10.14 6.43 12.66
CA PHE A 34 11.36 6.42 11.88
C PHE A 34 11.87 7.84 11.54
N GLY A 35 11.26 8.88 12.12
CA GLY A 35 11.61 10.28 11.79
C GLY A 35 11.08 10.75 10.43
N HIS A 36 10.09 10.05 9.86
CA HIS A 36 9.56 10.30 8.53
C HIS A 36 8.07 10.70 8.54
N ILE A 37 7.62 11.33 7.47
CA ILE A 37 6.21 11.72 7.30
C ILE A 37 5.48 10.63 6.53
N GLY A 38 4.32 10.23 7.06
CA GLY A 38 3.39 9.35 6.37
C GLY A 38 2.98 8.14 7.18
N THR A 39 2.25 7.25 6.53
CA THR A 39 1.76 6.00 7.10
C THR A 39 1.87 4.92 6.05
N ILE A 40 2.57 3.84 6.38
CA ILE A 40 2.57 2.63 5.55
C ILE A 40 1.25 1.91 5.74
N VAL A 41 0.62 1.51 4.63
CA VAL A 41 -0.59 0.71 4.60
C VAL A 41 -0.27 -0.65 4.00
N LYS A 42 -0.31 -1.70 4.82
CA LYS A 42 -0.13 -3.09 4.39
C LYS A 42 -1.49 -3.72 4.20
N VAL A 43 -1.83 -4.08 2.96
CA VAL A 43 -3.12 -4.72 2.63
C VAL A 43 -3.01 -6.21 2.89
N LEU A 44 -3.79 -6.75 3.81
CA LEU A 44 -3.81 -8.19 4.07
C LEU A 44 -4.48 -8.92 2.91
N ASN A 45 -3.96 -10.10 2.55
CA ASN A 45 -4.56 -10.99 1.56
C ASN A 45 -5.75 -11.76 2.16
N TYR A 46 -6.74 -10.99 2.61
CA TYR A 46 -8.02 -11.46 3.10
C TYR A 46 -9.08 -10.39 2.86
N ARG A 47 -10.25 -10.80 2.37
CA ARG A 47 -11.44 -9.97 2.25
C ARG A 47 -12.68 -10.70 2.77
N SER A 48 -13.73 -9.95 3.10
CA SER A 48 -15.02 -10.51 3.48
C SER A 48 -16.17 -9.75 2.84
N ASP A 49 -17.26 -10.44 2.52
CA ASP A 49 -18.45 -9.79 1.92
C ASP A 49 -19.29 -9.04 2.97
N LYS A 50 -19.05 -9.29 4.26
CA LYS A 50 -19.76 -8.66 5.38
C LYS A 50 -18.78 -8.03 6.37
N PRO A 51 -19.20 -6.97 7.11
CA PRO A 51 -18.39 -6.42 8.17
C PRO A 51 -18.13 -7.45 9.27
N ARG A 52 -16.92 -7.49 9.79
CA ARG A 52 -16.52 -8.41 10.85
C ARG A 52 -17.17 -8.05 12.19
N LYS A 53 -17.74 -9.02 12.90
CA LYS A 53 -18.35 -8.70 14.21
C LYS A 53 -17.35 -8.75 15.38
N GLU A 54 -16.28 -9.51 15.23
CA GLU A 54 -15.36 -9.83 16.32
C GLU A 54 -13.95 -9.26 16.09
N LYS A 55 -13.31 -8.85 17.19
CA LYS A 55 -11.89 -8.52 17.24
C LYS A 55 -11.12 -9.81 17.50
N VAL A 56 -10.41 -10.33 16.50
CA VAL A 56 -9.59 -11.53 16.68
C VAL A 56 -8.29 -11.32 15.92
N THR A 57 -7.26 -10.86 16.63
CA THR A 57 -5.93 -10.59 16.06
C THR A 57 -5.27 -11.87 15.52
N THR A 58 -5.40 -12.98 16.25
CA THR A 58 -4.82 -14.29 15.87
C THR A 58 -5.35 -14.81 14.55
N PHE A 59 -6.59 -14.46 14.17
CA PHE A 59 -7.12 -14.81 12.86
C PHE A 59 -6.32 -14.17 11.73
N PHE A 60 -5.80 -12.96 11.92
CA PHE A 60 -5.10 -12.23 10.86
C PHE A 60 -3.63 -12.65 10.72
N GLU A 61 -3.07 -13.35 11.71
CA GLU A 61 -1.66 -13.81 11.73
C GLU A 61 -1.33 -14.81 10.62
N GLN A 62 -2.36 -15.48 10.07
CA GLN A 62 -2.19 -16.45 9.00
C GLN A 62 -2.11 -15.83 7.60
N PHE A 63 -2.49 -14.55 7.44
CA PHE A 63 -2.54 -13.92 6.12
C PHE A 63 -1.28 -13.11 5.86
N ASP A 64 -0.69 -13.34 4.69
CA ASP A 64 0.34 -12.47 4.13
C ASP A 64 -0.30 -11.21 3.51
N PHE A 65 0.51 -10.34 2.92
CA PHE A 65 0.03 -9.11 2.28
C PHE A 65 -0.29 -9.33 0.79
N LEU A 66 -1.36 -8.70 0.32
CA LEU A 66 -1.84 -8.73 -1.05
C LEU A 66 -0.87 -8.00 -2.00
N SER A 67 -0.46 -6.79 -1.61
CA SER A 67 0.35 -5.88 -2.42
C SER A 67 1.51 -5.29 -1.62
N THR A 68 2.44 -4.67 -2.32
CA THR A 68 3.56 -3.93 -1.73
C THR A 68 3.04 -2.85 -0.77
N PRO A 69 3.71 -2.58 0.37
CA PRO A 69 3.22 -1.62 1.37
C PRO A 69 3.04 -0.20 0.82
N ILE A 70 1.82 0.33 0.84
CA ILE A 70 1.48 1.60 0.17
C ILE A 70 1.80 2.80 1.08
N LEU A 71 2.39 3.85 0.53
CA LEU A 71 2.66 5.08 1.26
C LEU A 71 1.44 6.01 1.30
N GLY A 72 0.93 6.25 2.51
CA GLY A 72 -0.23 7.09 2.77
C GLY A 72 0.09 8.37 3.54
N ILE A 73 -0.76 9.39 3.41
CA ILE A 73 -0.75 10.60 4.25
C ILE A 73 -2.13 10.89 4.82
N ASN A 74 -2.17 11.73 5.86
CA ASN A 74 -3.36 12.08 6.64
C ASN A 74 -3.93 10.89 7.43
N PRO A 75 -4.72 11.12 8.48
CA PRO A 75 -5.29 10.03 9.25
C PRO A 75 -6.34 9.23 8.44
N PRO A 76 -6.55 7.93 8.78
CA PRO A 76 -7.63 7.14 8.22
C PRO A 76 -9.00 7.82 8.38
N PRO A 77 -9.91 7.73 7.40
CA PRO A 77 -11.22 8.37 7.48
C PRO A 77 -12.05 7.78 8.63
N GLN A 78 -12.53 8.63 9.55
CA GLN A 78 -13.31 8.20 10.72
C GLN A 78 -14.83 8.45 10.58
N ARG A 79 -15.29 9.13 9.53
CA ARG A 79 -16.68 9.55 9.32
C ARG A 79 -17.12 9.35 7.87
N GLY A 80 -18.45 9.30 7.65
CA GLY A 80 -19.06 9.06 6.34
C GLY A 80 -19.12 7.60 5.94
N ASP A 81 -19.59 7.34 4.72
CA ASP A 81 -19.89 5.99 4.21
C ASP A 81 -18.62 5.16 3.94
N HIS A 82 -17.48 5.82 3.84
CA HIS A 82 -16.18 5.19 3.59
C HIS A 82 -15.24 5.23 4.80
N LYS A 83 -15.81 5.36 6.00
CA LYS A 83 -15.05 5.32 7.24
C LYS A 83 -14.33 3.97 7.38
N TRP A 84 -13.09 4.01 7.87
CA TRP A 84 -12.36 2.83 8.26
C TRP A 84 -12.74 2.47 9.68
N ARG A 85 -13.03 1.19 9.92
CA ARG A 85 -13.38 0.70 11.25
C ARG A 85 -12.15 0.11 11.92
N LYS A 86 -11.78 0.67 13.07
CA LYS A 86 -10.72 0.12 13.93
C LYS A 86 -11.14 -1.25 14.44
N LEU A 87 -10.29 -2.25 14.25
CA LEU A 87 -10.50 -3.59 14.78
C LEU A 87 -9.69 -3.78 16.05
N ASP A 88 -8.36 -3.85 15.91
CA ASP A 88 -7.44 -4.10 17.03
C ASP A 88 -6.01 -3.69 16.66
N TYR A 89 -5.06 -3.90 17.55
CA TYR A 89 -3.63 -3.86 17.23
C TYR A 89 -3.17 -5.22 16.71
N PHE A 90 -2.41 -5.20 15.61
CA PHE A 90 -1.76 -6.36 15.03
C PHE A 90 -0.25 -6.27 15.30
N PRO A 91 0.39 -7.33 15.83
CA PRO A 91 1.82 -7.33 16.11
C PRO A 91 2.66 -6.94 14.90
N LEU A 92 3.71 -6.16 15.14
CA LEU A 92 4.69 -5.81 14.13
C LEU A 92 5.81 -6.85 14.12
N SER A 93 6.14 -7.34 12.94
CA SER A 93 7.31 -8.19 12.70
C SER A 93 8.60 -7.36 12.72
N GLN A 94 9.76 -8.00 12.73
CA GLN A 94 11.04 -7.28 12.62
C GLN A 94 11.17 -6.54 11.27
N GLU A 95 10.59 -7.07 10.19
CA GLU A 95 10.53 -6.40 8.88
C GLU A 95 9.81 -5.05 8.99
N ASP A 96 8.71 -4.99 9.76
CA ASP A 96 7.91 -3.79 9.99
C ASP A 96 8.63 -2.71 10.79
N LEU A 97 9.71 -3.08 11.48
CA LEU A 97 10.56 -2.15 12.25
C LEU A 97 11.66 -1.52 11.38
N SER A 98 11.64 -1.77 10.07
CA SER A 98 12.54 -1.15 9.11
C SER A 98 11.74 -0.33 8.10
N CYS A 99 12.20 0.89 7.78
CA CYS A 99 11.58 1.68 6.73
C CYS A 99 11.86 1.01 5.37
N PRO A 100 10.84 0.70 4.55
CA PRO A 100 11.05 0.09 3.24
C PRO A 100 11.65 1.09 2.24
N GLU A 101 12.32 0.55 1.23
CA GLU A 101 12.66 1.31 0.03
C GLU A 101 11.43 1.46 -0.87
N PHE A 102 11.39 2.57 -1.61
CA PHE A 102 10.36 2.86 -2.58
C PHE A 102 10.94 3.01 -3.98
N THR A 103 10.09 2.89 -5.00
CA THR A 103 10.50 3.03 -6.39
C THR A 103 9.72 4.14 -7.11
N SER A 104 10.29 4.69 -8.18
CA SER A 104 9.57 5.53 -9.13
C SER A 104 10.10 5.33 -10.54
N PRO A 105 9.24 5.18 -11.55
CA PRO A 105 9.64 5.26 -12.94
C PRO A 105 9.88 6.72 -13.32
N LEU A 106 10.87 6.96 -14.18
CA LEU A 106 10.98 8.23 -14.90
C LEU A 106 9.89 8.31 -15.96
N ASN A 107 9.13 9.41 -15.98
CA ASN A 107 8.18 9.71 -17.06
C ASN A 107 7.28 8.53 -17.46
N TYR A 108 6.64 7.85 -16.50
CA TYR A 108 5.80 6.67 -16.80
C TYR A 108 4.71 6.91 -17.84
N LYS A 109 4.29 8.16 -18.04
CA LYS A 109 3.31 8.56 -19.05
C LYS A 109 3.79 8.30 -20.49
N ASP A 110 5.10 8.22 -20.70
CA ASP A 110 5.71 7.95 -22.00
C ASP A 110 5.80 6.45 -22.31
N TYR A 111 5.57 5.59 -21.31
CA TYR A 111 5.74 4.15 -21.41
C TYR A 111 4.42 3.39 -21.26
N THR A 112 4.19 2.43 -22.16
CA THR A 112 2.99 1.58 -22.08
C THR A 112 3.20 0.35 -21.19
N LYS A 113 4.45 -0.02 -20.90
CA LYS A 113 4.81 -1.22 -20.13
C LYS A 113 5.82 -0.87 -19.02
N PRO A 114 5.66 -1.43 -17.80
CA PRO A 114 6.61 -1.22 -16.69
C PRO A 114 8.06 -1.61 -17.03
N GLU A 115 8.23 -2.66 -17.84
CA GLU A 115 9.52 -3.21 -18.26
C GLU A 115 10.34 -2.23 -19.12
N ASP A 116 9.66 -1.31 -19.81
CA ASP A 116 10.29 -0.33 -20.70
C ASP A 116 10.72 0.93 -19.91
N CYS A 117 10.29 1.09 -18.66
CA CYS A 117 10.60 2.25 -17.84
C CYS A 117 11.99 2.16 -17.20
N GLN A 118 12.63 3.31 -17.01
CA GLN A 118 13.78 3.45 -16.12
C GLN A 118 13.29 3.69 -14.69
N TRP A 119 13.82 2.92 -13.73
CA TRP A 119 13.37 2.98 -12.34
C TRP A 119 14.43 3.53 -11.40
N TYR A 120 13.98 4.31 -10.42
CA TYR A 120 14.79 4.86 -9.35
C TYR A 120 14.33 4.32 -8.01
N VAL A 121 15.28 4.12 -7.10
CA VAL A 121 15.02 3.64 -5.74
C VAL A 121 15.29 4.77 -4.74
N PHE A 122 14.38 4.89 -3.77
CA PHE A 122 14.41 5.89 -2.73
C PHE A 122 14.46 5.20 -1.37
N SER A 123 15.51 5.48 -0.60
CA SER A 123 15.57 5.13 0.82
C SER A 123 14.76 6.14 1.65
N ASP A 124 14.12 5.65 2.71
CA ASP A 124 13.72 6.48 3.86
C ASP A 124 12.70 7.61 3.59
N THR A 125 11.81 7.47 2.60
CA THR A 125 10.82 8.49 2.17
C THR A 125 11.38 9.88 1.85
N SER A 126 12.68 10.11 2.03
CA SER A 126 13.35 11.35 1.70
C SER A 126 13.59 11.38 0.20
N VAL A 127 12.77 12.16 -0.49
CA VAL A 127 12.91 12.43 -1.93
C VAL A 127 14.29 13.03 -2.27
N GLY A 128 14.97 13.62 -1.27
CA GLY A 128 16.31 14.20 -1.40
C GLY A 128 17.48 13.19 -1.35
N SER A 129 17.24 11.91 -1.04
CA SER A 129 18.26 10.86 -1.12
C SER A 129 18.02 10.02 -2.38
N GLN A 130 18.14 10.65 -3.54
CA GLN A 130 18.32 9.87 -4.76
C GLN A 130 19.66 9.13 -4.63
N PHE A 131 19.67 7.82 -4.85
CA PHE A 131 20.86 7.21 -5.42
C PHE A 131 20.85 7.60 -6.90
N GLU A 132 21.32 8.83 -7.20
CA GLU A 132 21.36 9.39 -8.56
C GLU A 132 22.12 8.48 -9.55
N ASP A 133 22.89 7.51 -9.05
CA ASP A 133 23.82 6.71 -9.83
C ASP A 133 23.38 5.25 -10.10
N MET A 134 22.17 4.83 -9.72
CA MET A 134 21.69 3.46 -10.01
C MET A 134 20.30 3.47 -10.65
N ILE A 135 20.28 3.41 -11.98
CA ILE A 135 19.07 3.09 -12.75
C ILE A 135 18.81 1.59 -12.60
N PHE A 136 17.62 1.23 -12.12
CA PHE A 136 17.20 -0.15 -11.94
C PHE A 136 16.30 -0.61 -13.08
N ASN A 137 16.34 -1.90 -13.38
CA ASN A 137 15.35 -2.55 -14.22
C ASN A 137 14.11 -2.91 -13.40
N TYR A 138 12.97 -3.07 -14.08
CA TYR A 138 11.70 -3.40 -13.42
C TYR A 138 11.80 -4.65 -12.52
N ASP A 139 12.50 -5.71 -12.96
CA ASP A 139 12.66 -6.94 -12.18
C ASP A 139 13.34 -6.74 -10.83
N ASP A 140 14.19 -5.72 -10.69
CA ASP A 140 14.95 -5.45 -9.48
C ASP A 140 14.15 -4.61 -8.45
N VAL A 141 13.00 -4.05 -8.86
CA VAL A 141 12.21 -3.09 -8.05
C VAL A 141 10.70 -3.35 -8.03
N LYS A 142 10.16 -4.26 -8.84
CA LYS A 142 8.70 -4.52 -8.95
C LYS A 142 8.02 -4.95 -7.66
N HIS A 143 8.79 -5.38 -6.66
CA HIS A 143 8.34 -5.72 -5.31
C HIS A 143 8.45 -4.55 -4.33
N LEU A 144 8.86 -3.36 -4.77
CA LEU A 144 8.84 -2.15 -3.98
C LEU A 144 7.57 -1.34 -4.27
N SER A 145 7.10 -0.62 -3.26
CA SER A 145 6.00 0.32 -3.46
C SER A 145 6.49 1.58 -4.17
N MET A 146 5.60 2.24 -4.90
CA MET A 146 5.84 3.55 -5.48
C MET A 146 6.03 4.62 -4.39
N ILE A 147 6.94 5.58 -4.60
CA ILE A 147 7.12 6.76 -3.73
C ILE A 147 6.05 7.84 -4.00
N ILE A 148 4.78 7.47 -3.86
CA ILE A 148 3.67 8.38 -4.16
C ILE A 148 2.74 8.44 -2.97
N PHE A 149 2.66 9.62 -2.37
CA PHE A 149 1.76 9.88 -1.26
C PHE A 149 0.31 9.83 -1.72
N THR A 150 -0.42 8.82 -1.24
CA THR A 150 -1.87 8.75 -1.43
C THR A 150 -2.58 9.17 -0.15
N ASN A 151 -3.57 10.05 -0.23
CA ASN A 151 -4.36 10.40 0.95
C ASN A 151 -5.10 9.14 1.45
N LEU A 152 -5.02 8.83 2.75
CA LEU A 152 -5.68 7.64 3.31
C LEU A 152 -7.20 7.62 3.09
N ARG A 153 -7.84 8.79 2.99
CA ARG A 153 -9.27 8.90 2.61
C ARG A 153 -9.59 8.25 1.26
N TYR A 154 -8.62 8.30 0.36
CA TYR A 154 -8.72 7.92 -1.03
C TYR A 154 -8.13 6.54 -1.33
N MET A 155 -7.39 6.00 -0.38
CA MET A 155 -6.75 4.68 -0.45
C MET A 155 -7.76 3.54 -0.65
N ARG A 156 -9.06 3.75 -0.36
CA ARG A 156 -10.13 2.78 -0.68
C ARG A 156 -10.11 2.36 -2.15
N HIS A 157 -9.86 3.31 -3.06
CA HIS A 157 -9.84 3.06 -4.50
C HIS A 157 -8.62 2.22 -4.88
N ARG A 158 -7.45 2.56 -4.35
CA ARG A 158 -6.23 1.78 -4.53
C ARG A 158 -6.41 0.34 -4.05
N ILE A 159 -6.91 0.15 -2.83
CA ILE A 159 -7.17 -1.18 -2.25
C ILE A 159 -8.17 -1.96 -3.10
N THR A 160 -9.23 -1.30 -3.59
CA THR A 160 -10.22 -1.93 -4.48
C THR A 160 -9.56 -2.42 -5.78
N LEU A 161 -8.74 -1.59 -6.42
CA LEU A 161 -8.03 -1.95 -7.66
C LEU A 161 -7.08 -3.15 -7.46
N GLU A 162 -6.34 -3.20 -6.34
CA GLU A 162 -5.47 -4.34 -6.01
C GLU A 162 -6.27 -5.64 -5.89
N TRP A 163 -7.43 -5.59 -5.23
CA TRP A 163 -8.33 -6.75 -5.14
C TRP A 163 -8.96 -7.14 -6.48
N MET A 164 -9.37 -6.16 -7.29
CA MET A 164 -9.86 -6.44 -8.65
C MET A 164 -8.80 -7.18 -9.47
N LYS A 165 -7.56 -6.70 -9.46
CA LYS A 165 -6.43 -7.38 -10.12
C LYS A 165 -6.25 -8.80 -9.60
N TYR A 166 -6.23 -8.99 -8.27
CA TYR A 166 -6.05 -10.31 -7.66
C TYR A 166 -7.17 -11.30 -8.00
N LEU A 167 -8.41 -10.82 -8.10
CA LEU A 167 -9.59 -11.63 -8.44
C LEU A 167 -9.76 -11.86 -9.95
N GLY A 168 -8.88 -11.32 -10.80
CA GLY A 168 -9.00 -11.41 -12.25
C GLY A 168 -10.13 -10.55 -12.84
N LEU A 169 -10.58 -9.52 -12.11
CA LEU A 169 -11.55 -8.54 -12.58
C LEU A 169 -10.85 -7.45 -13.40
N ASP A 170 -11.60 -6.81 -14.30
CA ASP A 170 -11.11 -5.75 -15.17
C ASP A 170 -10.96 -4.42 -14.41
N TYR A 171 -9.83 -4.27 -13.69
CA TYR A 171 -9.52 -3.08 -12.92
C TYR A 171 -9.25 -1.84 -13.80
N GLU A 172 -8.91 -2.02 -15.08
CA GLU A 172 -8.68 -0.92 -16.03
C GLU A 172 -9.99 -0.19 -16.35
N LYS A 173 -11.13 -0.89 -16.29
CA LYS A 173 -12.47 -0.29 -16.41
C LYS A 173 -13.02 0.31 -15.12
N TYR A 174 -12.28 0.25 -14.02
CA TYR A 174 -12.71 0.89 -12.78
C TYR A 174 -12.91 2.39 -12.99
N GLN A 175 -14.08 2.88 -12.59
CA GLN A 175 -14.44 4.29 -12.64
C GLN A 175 -14.86 4.75 -11.24
N MET A 176 -14.50 5.98 -10.90
CA MET A 176 -14.98 6.63 -9.69
C MET A 176 -16.27 7.36 -10.00
N GLU A 177 -17.33 7.09 -9.24
CA GLU A 177 -18.57 7.89 -9.30
C GLU A 177 -18.34 9.31 -8.74
N GLU A 178 -17.34 9.49 -7.87
CA GLU A 178 -16.99 10.77 -7.28
C GLU A 178 -15.94 11.50 -8.14
N GLU A 179 -16.39 12.42 -9.00
CA GLU A 179 -15.51 13.39 -9.68
C GLU A 179 -14.87 14.33 -8.64
N ARG A 180 -13.67 14.01 -8.18
CA ARG A 180 -12.80 14.97 -7.48
C ARG A 180 -11.38 14.89 -8.00
N GLN A 181 -10.86 16.06 -8.37
CA GLN A 181 -9.52 16.33 -8.93
C GLN A 181 -8.33 15.92 -8.04
N TYR A 182 -8.55 15.30 -6.87
CA TYR A 182 -7.52 15.02 -5.88
C TYR A 182 -6.86 13.63 -6.01
N ILE A 183 -7.43 12.73 -6.81
CA ILE A 183 -6.79 11.45 -7.16
C ILE A 183 -6.91 11.26 -8.67
N TYR A 184 -5.79 11.09 -9.36
CA TYR A 184 -5.82 10.57 -10.71
C TYR A 184 -5.98 9.05 -10.63
N ILE A 185 -7.21 8.56 -10.86
CA ILE A 185 -7.49 7.13 -10.83
C ILE A 185 -6.63 6.35 -11.83
N GLU A 186 -6.28 6.96 -12.96
CA GLU A 186 -5.38 6.40 -13.97
C GLU A 186 -3.97 6.15 -13.42
N ASP A 187 -3.46 7.04 -12.57
CA ASP A 187 -2.17 6.82 -11.90
C ASP A 187 -2.27 5.61 -10.95
N GLN A 188 -3.38 5.48 -10.23
CA GLN A 188 -3.61 4.35 -9.35
C GLN A 188 -3.71 3.04 -10.14
N LYS A 189 -4.41 3.01 -11.28
CA LYS A 189 -4.44 1.85 -12.19
C LYS A 189 -3.04 1.51 -12.66
N TYR A 190 -2.26 2.50 -13.08
CA TYR A 190 -0.89 2.30 -13.52
C TYR A 190 -0.01 1.68 -12.41
N PHE A 191 -0.05 2.16 -11.15
CA PHE A 191 0.76 1.49 -10.13
C PHE A 191 0.21 0.13 -9.72
N VAL A 192 -1.09 -0.15 -9.89
CA VAL A 192 -1.62 -1.51 -9.70
C VAL A 192 -1.09 -2.43 -10.78
N LYS A 193 -1.03 -1.96 -12.02
CA LYS A 193 -0.40 -2.67 -13.15
C LYS A 193 1.06 -3.02 -12.86
N CYS A 194 1.84 -2.06 -12.32
CA CYS A 194 3.25 -2.25 -11.94
C CYS A 194 3.48 -3.12 -10.70
N GLY A 195 2.44 -3.37 -9.89
CA GLY A 195 2.58 -4.17 -8.68
C GLY A 195 2.71 -5.66 -8.99
N VAL A 196 3.25 -6.42 -8.04
CA VAL A 196 3.24 -7.89 -8.05
C VAL A 196 2.29 -8.42 -6.96
N ASP A 197 1.90 -9.69 -7.06
CA ASP A 197 1.26 -10.41 -5.95
C ASP A 197 2.30 -10.57 -4.84
N TYR A 198 2.22 -9.70 -3.83
CA TYR A 198 3.26 -9.57 -2.82
C TYR A 198 3.35 -10.83 -1.93
N SER A 199 2.26 -11.58 -1.80
CA SER A 199 2.22 -12.85 -1.10
C SER A 199 3.12 -13.92 -1.74
N LYS A 200 3.47 -13.76 -3.03
CA LYS A 200 4.38 -14.64 -3.77
C LYS A 200 5.82 -14.14 -3.81
N VAL A 201 6.11 -12.94 -3.30
CA VAL A 201 7.46 -12.38 -3.22
C VAL A 201 8.21 -13.01 -2.05
N ASP A 202 9.45 -13.44 -2.29
CA ASP A 202 10.33 -13.96 -1.24
C ASP A 202 10.53 -12.91 -0.13
N LYS A 203 10.31 -13.32 1.12
CA LYS A 203 10.44 -12.44 2.29
C LYS A 203 11.86 -11.88 2.44
N SER A 204 12.90 -12.54 1.93
CA SER A 204 14.27 -12.05 2.03
C SER A 204 14.55 -10.79 1.19
N ILE A 205 13.70 -10.48 0.20
CA ILE A 205 13.88 -9.34 -0.70
C ILE A 205 12.84 -8.22 -0.47
N ARG A 206 11.86 -8.45 0.41
CA ARG A 206 10.78 -7.50 0.68
C ARG A 206 11.34 -6.19 1.26
N GLY A 207 10.85 -5.06 0.74
CA GLY A 207 11.24 -3.72 1.19
C GLY A 207 12.64 -3.26 0.81
N ARG A 208 13.39 -4.01 -0.03
CA ARG A 208 14.74 -3.65 -0.49
C ARG A 208 14.94 -3.97 -1.98
N ALA A 209 15.49 -3.04 -2.75
CA ALA A 209 15.86 -3.23 -4.14
C ALA A 209 16.96 -4.28 -4.28
N LEU A 210 16.91 -5.04 -5.37
CA LEU A 210 17.95 -5.98 -5.73
C LEU A 210 19.12 -5.22 -6.36
N ARG A 211 20.26 -5.20 -5.68
CA ARG A 211 21.51 -4.62 -6.17
C ARG A 211 22.39 -5.76 -6.63
N ARG A 212 22.76 -5.76 -7.91
CA ARG A 212 23.64 -6.75 -8.53
C ARG A 212 25.00 -6.14 -8.81
#